data_AF-A0A562ZEQ0-F1
#
_entry.id   AF-A0A562ZEQ0-F1
#
_cell.length_a   1.000
_cell.length_b   1.000
_cell.length_c   1.000
_cell.angle_alpha   90.00
_cell.angle_beta   90.00
_cell.angle_gamma   90.00
#
_symmetry.space_group_name_H-M   'P 1'
#
loop_
_entity.id
_entity.type
_entity.pdbx_description
1 polymer ?
#
loop_
_entity_poly.entity_id
_entity_poly.type
_entity_poly.pdbx_seq_one_letter_code
_entity_poly.pdbx_strand_id
1 'polypeptide(L)'
;MDAEHRGWTLQSHWFPSFWGAPEGWICYVIGPESSHKLNIGRWPTSDLAFEHGRAYVDRRVDAPNQAAARPNLLKVRHQSFR
;
A
#
# COMPACT_ATOMS: atom_id res chain seq x y z
N MET A 1 -14.00 7.49 -6.93
CA MET A 1 -13.88 8.80 -6.27
C MET A 1 -12.39 9.07 -6.16
N ASP A 2 -11.98 10.32 -6.39
CA ASP A 2 -10.57 10.71 -6.42
C ASP A 2 -10.35 11.75 -5.31
N ALA A 3 -9.28 11.59 -4.54
CA ALA A 3 -8.92 12.52 -3.49
C ALA A 3 -7.40 12.70 -3.45
N GLU A 4 -6.96 13.93 -3.16
CA GLU A 4 -5.56 14.19 -2.85
C GLU A 4 -5.33 14.07 -1.34
N HIS A 5 -4.19 13.50 -0.95
CA HIS A 5 -3.74 13.44 0.43
C HIS A 5 -2.21 13.60 0.50
N ARG A 6 -1.73 14.69 1.08
CA ARG A 6 -0.28 15.00 1.21
C ARG A 6 0.48 14.95 -0.13
N GLY A 7 -0.13 15.44 -1.20
CA GLY A 7 0.44 15.40 -2.56
C GLY A 7 0.39 14.03 -3.24
N TRP A 8 -0.20 13.00 -2.62
CA TRP A 8 -0.50 11.73 -3.26
C TRP A 8 -1.95 11.71 -3.75
N THR A 9 -2.18 11.07 -4.89
CA THR A 9 -3.54 10.85 -5.41
C THR A 9 -4.04 9.49 -4.94
N LEU A 10 -5.23 9.49 -4.35
CA LEU A 10 -5.97 8.32 -3.92
C LEU A 10 -7.17 8.14 -4.83
N GLN A 11 -7.33 6.94 -5.40
CA GLN A 11 -8.49 6.59 -6.23
C GLN A 11 -9.13 5.33 -5.72
N SER A 12 -10.45 5.35 -5.52
CA SER A 12 -11.21 4.15 -5.17
C SER A 12 -12.15 3.72 -6.29
N HIS A 13 -12.12 2.43 -6.59
CA HIS A 13 -12.94 1.81 -7.63
C HIS A 13 -13.58 0.52 -7.12
N TRP A 14 -14.87 0.32 -7.44
CA TRP A 14 -15.52 -0.96 -7.24
C TRP A 14 -14.93 -1.98 -8.22
N PHE A 15 -14.53 -3.12 -7.68
CA PHE A 15 -14.06 -4.25 -8.46
C PHE A 15 -15.08 -5.38 -8.34
N PRO A 16 -15.78 -5.74 -9.43
CA PRO A 16 -16.75 -6.82 -9.41
C PRO A 16 -16.06 -8.17 -9.18
N SER A 17 -16.79 -9.11 -8.61
CA SER A 17 -16.31 -10.48 -8.44
C SER A 17 -15.87 -11.06 -9.80
N PHE A 18 -14.65 -11.61 -9.88
CA PHE A 18 -14.11 -12.20 -11.11
C PHE A 18 -13.21 -13.39 -10.77
N TRP A 19 -13.50 -14.57 -11.35
CA TRP A 19 -12.76 -15.83 -11.15
C TRP A 19 -12.39 -16.14 -9.69
N GLY A 20 -13.40 -16.15 -8.80
CA GLY A 20 -13.19 -16.50 -7.39
C GLY A 20 -12.56 -15.39 -6.54
N ALA A 21 -12.20 -14.24 -7.11
CA ALA A 21 -11.83 -13.07 -6.32
C ALA A 21 -13.11 -12.40 -5.76
N PRO A 22 -13.17 -12.13 -4.44
CA PRO A 22 -14.34 -11.52 -3.81
C PRO A 22 -14.47 -10.07 -4.27
N GLU A 23 -15.67 -9.61 -4.61
CA GLU A 23 -15.93 -8.20 -4.92
C GLU A 23 -15.50 -7.25 -3.79
N GLY A 24 -15.23 -6.01 -4.16
CA GLY A 24 -14.93 -4.96 -3.19
C GLY A 24 -14.33 -3.72 -3.81
N TRP A 25 -14.22 -2.69 -2.99
CA TRP A 25 -13.57 -1.43 -3.31
C TRP A 25 -12.06 -1.57 -3.20
N ILE A 26 -11.36 -1.29 -4.29
CA ILE A 26 -9.91 -1.20 -4.33
C ILE A 26 -9.51 0.26 -4.13
N CYS A 27 -8.50 0.51 -3.31
CA CYS A 27 -7.81 1.80 -3.27
C CYS A 27 -6.50 1.70 -4.04
N TYR A 28 -6.31 2.63 -4.97
CA TYR A 28 -5.05 2.89 -5.64
C TYR A 28 -4.42 4.15 -5.08
N VAL A 29 -3.11 4.10 -4.84
CA VAL A 29 -2.31 5.24 -4.42
C VAL A 29 -1.29 5.57 -5.52
N ILE A 30 -1.13 6.86 -5.80
CA ILE A 30 -0.23 7.39 -6.82
C ILE A 30 0.65 8.44 -6.16
N GLY A 31 1.97 8.24 -6.21
CA GLY A 31 2.93 9.16 -5.59
C GLY A 31 3.07 10.46 -6.37
N PRO A 32 3.50 11.56 -5.71
CA PRO A 32 3.64 12.88 -6.35
C PRO A 32 4.61 12.88 -7.53
N GLU A 33 5.63 12.01 -7.50
CA GLU A 33 6.65 11.91 -8.54
C GLU A 33 6.44 10.70 -9.46
N SER A 34 5.28 10.05 -9.41
CA SER A 34 4.99 8.84 -10.17
C SER A 34 3.63 8.89 -10.82
N SER A 35 3.51 8.33 -12.03
CA SER A 35 2.20 8.05 -12.65
C SER A 35 1.71 6.62 -12.34
N HIS A 36 2.47 5.83 -11.58
CA HIS A 36 2.14 4.43 -11.33
C HIS A 36 1.08 4.29 -10.23
N LYS A 37 0.00 3.56 -10.54
CA LYS A 37 -1.07 3.24 -9.60
C LYS A 37 -0.72 1.99 -8.80
N LEU A 38 -0.48 2.14 -7.50
CA LEU A 38 -0.28 1.01 -6.61
C LEU A 38 -1.61 0.60 -5.97
N ASN A 39 -2.05 -0.64 -6.21
CA ASN A 39 -3.16 -1.25 -5.48
C ASN A 39 -2.70 -1.62 -4.06
N ILE A 40 -3.35 -1.06 -3.04
CA ILE A 40 -3.00 -1.30 -1.64
C ILE A 40 -3.91 -2.28 -0.90
N GLY A 41 -4.97 -2.78 -1.56
CA GLY A 41 -5.90 -3.74 -0.96
C GLY A 41 -7.32 -3.63 -1.50
N ARG A 42 -8.23 -4.39 -0.87
CA ARG A 42 -9.65 -4.49 -1.22
C ARG A 42 -10.50 -4.47 0.05
N TRP A 43 -11.58 -3.70 0.05
CA TRP A 43 -12.45 -3.47 1.21
C TRP A 43 -13.94 -3.47 0.85
N PRO A 44 -14.84 -3.67 1.84
CA PRO A 44 -16.28 -3.70 1.60
C PRO A 44 -16.88 -2.36 1.16
N THR A 45 -16.28 -1.23 1.54
CA THR A 45 -16.79 0.12 1.24
C THR A 45 -15.70 1.03 0.68
N SER A 46 -16.13 2.05 -0.07
CA SER A 46 -15.23 3.07 -0.62
C SER A 46 -14.51 3.85 0.49
N ASP A 47 -15.20 4.12 1.59
CA ASP A 47 -14.68 4.93 2.69
C ASP A 47 -13.56 4.20 3.41
N LEU A 48 -13.73 2.90 3.70
CA LEU A 48 -12.66 2.07 4.25
C LEU A 48 -11.46 2.01 3.31
N ALA A 49 -11.70 1.86 2.00
CA ALA A 49 -10.62 1.85 1.02
C ALA A 49 -9.82 3.17 1.07
N PHE A 50 -10.49 4.32 1.23
CA PHE A 50 -9.82 5.61 1.39
C PHE A 50 -9.11 5.80 2.74
N GLU A 51 -9.71 5.38 3.84
CA GLU A 51 -9.08 5.43 5.17
C GLU A 51 -7.76 4.66 5.15
N HIS A 52 -7.76 3.46 4.57
CA HIS A 52 -6.55 2.68 4.38
C HIS A 52 -5.56 3.33 3.39
N GLY A 53 -6.05 4.00 2.35
CA GLY A 53 -5.26 4.83 1.43
C GLY A 53 -4.50 5.93 2.14
N ARG A 54 -5.19 6.72 2.96
CA ARG A 54 -4.59 7.80 3.76
C ARG A 54 -3.57 7.24 4.75
N ALA A 55 -3.93 6.19 5.49
CA ALA A 55 -3.03 5.54 6.43
C ALA A 55 -1.78 4.92 5.76
N TYR A 56 -1.87 4.49 4.50
CA TYR A 56 -0.71 4.06 3.72
C TYR A 56 0.21 5.24 3.42
N VAL A 57 -0.34 6.34 2.91
CA VAL A 57 0.41 7.55 2.58
C VAL A 57 1.07 8.16 3.82
N ASP A 58 0.33 8.28 4.93
CA ASP A 58 0.87 8.81 6.20
C ASP A 58 2.08 7.98 6.64
N ARG A 59 1.93 6.64 6.65
CA ARG A 59 3.07 5.75 6.96
C ARG A 59 4.24 5.93 6.01
N ARG A 60 4.02 6.16 4.71
CA ARG A 60 5.10 6.33 3.73
C ARG A 60 5.81 7.68 3.84
N VAL A 61 5.05 8.74 4.09
CA VAL A 61 5.57 10.11 4.26
C VAL A 61 6.29 10.23 5.60
N ASP A 62 5.82 9.55 6.64
CA ASP A 62 6.40 9.60 7.99
C ASP A 62 7.52 8.54 8.18
N ALA A 63 7.58 7.50 7.33
CA ALA A 63 8.63 6.46 7.36
C ALA A 63 10.07 6.86 7.01
N PRO A 64 10.43 8.02 6.40
CA PRO A 64 11.83 8.43 6.26
C PRO A 64 12.57 8.45 7.61
N ASN A 65 11.85 8.60 8.74
CA ASN A 65 12.42 8.50 10.08
C ASN A 65 12.62 7.07 10.61
N GLN A 66 12.09 6.02 9.96
CA GLN A 66 12.21 4.63 10.43
C GLN A 66 13.26 3.81 9.66
N ALA A 67 13.68 4.23 8.46
CA ALA A 67 14.71 3.53 7.71
C ALA A 67 16.13 3.66 8.34
N ALA A 68 16.35 4.66 9.20
CA ALA A 68 17.57 4.80 9.99
C ALA A 68 17.67 3.79 11.17
N ALA A 69 16.63 3.01 11.43
CA ALA A 69 16.56 2.05 12.54
C ALA A 69 16.55 0.58 12.09
N ARG A 70 17.35 0.22 11.09
CA ARG A 70 17.60 -1.20 10.75
C ARG A 70 18.93 -1.67 11.36
N PRO A 71 18.93 -2.40 12.50
CA PRO A 71 20.11 -3.12 12.93
C PRO A 71 20.41 -4.24 11.92
N ASN A 72 21.68 -4.36 11.55
CA ASN A 72 22.25 -5.37 10.64
C ASN A 72 21.63 -6.76 10.84
N LEU A 73 20.86 -7.25 9.86
CA LEU A 73 20.61 -8.68 9.71
C LEU A 73 21.88 -9.34 9.15
N LEU A 74 22.78 -9.71 10.05
CA LEU A 74 23.91 -10.59 9.76
C LEU A 74 23.36 -11.92 9.21
N LYS A 75 23.69 -12.20 7.94
CA LYS A 75 23.55 -13.51 7.29
C LYS A 75 24.20 -14.60 8.16
N VAL A 76 23.42 -15.41 8.85
CA VAL A 76 23.89 -16.71 9.33
C VAL A 76 23.62 -17.72 8.21
N ARG A 77 24.66 -18.00 7.43
CA ARG A 77 24.67 -19.04 6.40
C ARG A 77 24.99 -20.37 7.08
N HIS A 78 23.96 -21.14 7.44
CA HIS A 78 24.16 -22.52 7.90
C HIS A 78 24.39 -23.42 6.67
N GLN A 79 25.66 -23.75 6.40
CA GLN A 79 26.03 -24.91 5.59
C GLN A 79 26.06 -26.13 6.51
N SER A 80 25.17 -27.08 6.28
CA SER A 80 25.30 -28.42 6.87
C SER A 80 25.89 -29.35 5.80
N PHE A 81 27.10 -29.84 6.06
CA PHE A 81 27.72 -30.94 5.34
C PHE A 81 27.00 -32.26 5.65
N ARG A 82 26.73 -33.05 4.62
CA ARG A 82 26.86 -34.51 4.64
C ARG A 82 27.01 -35.04 3.23
#